data_AF-A0A426U9J1-F1
#
_entry.id   AF-A0A426U9J1-F1
#
_cell.length_a   1.000
_cell.length_b   1.000
_cell.length_c   1.000
_cell.angle_alpha   90.00
_cell.angle_beta   90.00
_cell.angle_gamma   90.00
#
_symmetry.space_group_name_H-M   'P 1'
#
loop_
_entity.id
_entity.type
_entity.pdbx_description
1 polymer ?
#
loop_
_entity_poly.entity_id
_entity_poly.type
_entity_poly.pdbx_seq_one_letter_code
_entity_poly.pdbx_strand_id
1 'polypeptide(L)'
;MSFTWRYLVRPDGDFCRIANLDGSLDNISDEELASLRPVASDEEQPARPCSRCGGDLLLHWHGPLMTGVWMELCPACDAHRPAARAFIGWHHDADRDPAALPQLFEDWETETMHARGWTRAAPPAPPPSPPTPSGLTPRGRG
;
A
#
# COMPACT_ATOMS: atom_id res chain seq x y z
N MET A 1 6.03 1.58 -17.58
CA MET A 1 4.82 1.10 -16.87
C MET A 1 5.10 1.24 -15.39
N SER A 2 4.43 2.17 -14.71
CA SER A 2 4.54 2.36 -13.26
C SER A 2 3.41 1.60 -12.60
N PHE A 3 3.74 0.52 -11.90
CA PHE A 3 2.80 -0.15 -11.02
C PHE A 3 2.54 0.78 -9.82
N THR A 4 1.33 1.30 -9.69
CA THR A 4 0.93 2.16 -8.56
C THR A 4 -0.34 1.62 -7.91
N TRP A 5 -0.50 1.89 -6.62
CA TRP A 5 -1.74 1.60 -5.89
C TRP A 5 -2.54 2.89 -5.74
N ARG A 6 -3.82 2.86 -6.08
CA ARG A 6 -4.76 3.94 -5.73
C ARG A 6 -5.51 3.53 -4.46
N TYR A 7 -5.53 4.42 -3.47
CA TYR A 7 -6.21 4.19 -2.19
C TYR A 7 -7.48 5.04 -2.13
N LEU A 8 -8.59 4.43 -1.71
CA LEU A 8 -9.86 5.10 -1.44
C LEU A 8 -10.17 4.99 0.04
N VAL A 9 -10.29 6.13 0.73
CA VAL A 9 -10.51 6.18 2.18
C VAL A 9 -11.93 6.65 2.46
N ARG A 10 -12.61 5.94 3.35
CA ARG A 10 -13.95 6.28 3.83
C ARG A 10 -13.87 7.14 5.11
N PRO A 11 -14.93 7.91 5.41
CA PRO A 11 -14.97 8.75 6.62
C PRO A 11 -14.86 7.97 7.94
N ASP A 12 -15.17 6.68 7.96
CA ASP A 12 -15.04 5.78 9.12
C ASP A 12 -13.62 5.23 9.32
N GLY A 13 -12.72 5.41 8.34
CA GLY A 13 -11.33 4.98 8.38
C GLY A 13 -11.06 3.72 7.56
N ASP A 14 -12.12 3.05 7.10
CA ASP A 14 -12.00 1.95 6.15
C ASP A 14 -11.44 2.45 4.83
N PHE A 15 -10.71 1.58 4.14
CA PHE A 15 -10.18 1.90 2.82
C PHE A 15 -10.08 0.67 1.93
N CYS A 16 -10.00 0.90 0.61
CA CYS A 16 -9.58 -0.11 -0.34
C CYS A 16 -8.38 0.39 -1.15
N ARG A 17 -7.57 -0.55 -1.67
CA ARG A 17 -6.50 -0.25 -2.63
C ARG A 17 -6.76 -0.98 -3.94
N ILE A 18 -6.58 -0.29 -5.06
CA ILE A 18 -6.82 -0.80 -6.41
C ILE A 18 -5.51 -0.74 -7.18
N ALA A 19 -5.15 -1.84 -7.84
CA ALA A 19 -3.94 -1.92 -8.65
C ALA A 19 -4.12 -1.08 -9.91
N ASN A 20 -3.25 -0.10 -10.12
CA ASN A 20 -3.18 0.69 -11.34
C ASN A 20 -2.00 0.19 -12.18
N LEU A 21 -2.26 -0.86 -12.97
CA LEU A 21 -1.22 -1.59 -13.72
C LEU A 21 -0.75 -0.82 -14.97
N ASP A 22 -1.64 -0.05 -15.58
CA ASP A 22 -1.48 0.59 -16.88
C ASP A 22 -1.53 2.12 -16.83
N GLY A 23 -1.69 2.70 -15.63
CA GLY A 23 -1.85 4.15 -15.44
C GLY A 23 -3.26 4.64 -15.77
N SER A 24 -4.20 3.76 -16.12
CA SER A 24 -5.58 4.14 -16.46
C SER A 24 -6.31 4.84 -15.30
N LEU A 25 -5.87 4.58 -14.07
CA LEU A 25 -6.46 5.16 -12.86
C LEU A 25 -5.80 6.48 -12.41
N ASP A 26 -4.88 7.05 -13.21
CA ASP A 26 -4.18 8.29 -12.85
C ASP A 26 -5.06 9.54 -13.04
N ASN A 27 -6.01 9.51 -13.98
CA ASN A 27 -6.85 10.66 -14.35
C ASN A 27 -8.30 10.58 -13.86
N ILE A 28 -8.63 9.55 -13.08
CA ILE A 28 -9.97 9.37 -12.53
C ILE A 28 -10.04 10.00 -11.14
N SER A 29 -11.17 10.66 -10.87
CA SER A 29 -11.47 11.21 -9.55
C SER A 29 -11.71 10.12 -8.51
N ASP A 30 -11.64 10.48 -7.22
CA ASP A 30 -11.92 9.54 -6.14
C ASP A 30 -13.40 9.12 -6.14
N GLU A 31 -14.32 9.97 -6.60
CA GLU A 31 -15.74 9.66 -6.79
C GLU A 31 -15.97 8.63 -7.91
N GLU A 32 -15.27 8.78 -9.04
CA GLU A 32 -15.31 7.82 -10.15
C GLU A 32 -14.68 6.49 -9.73
N LEU A 33 -13.55 6.55 -9.01
CA LEU A 33 -12.88 5.37 -8.48
C LEU A 33 -13.75 4.63 -7.45
N ALA A 34 -14.50 5.35 -6.61
CA ALA A 34 -15.47 4.75 -5.68
C ALA A 34 -16.61 4.03 -6.42
N SER A 35 -17.00 4.54 -7.58
CA SER A 35 -18.03 3.95 -8.45
C SER A 35 -17.53 2.69 -9.19
N LEU A 36 -16.22 2.57 -9.39
CA LEU A 36 -15.56 1.40 -10.00
C LEU A 36 -15.40 0.22 -9.05
N ARG A 37 -15.86 0.33 -7.79
CA ARG A 37 -15.87 -0.81 -6.86
C ARG A 37 -16.49 -2.01 -7.59
N PRO A 38 -15.79 -3.16 -7.72
CA PRO A 38 -16.51 -4.41 -7.72
C PRO A 38 -17.38 -4.35 -6.47
N VAL A 39 -18.66 -4.69 -6.60
CA VAL A 39 -19.47 -5.11 -5.45
C VAL A 39 -18.76 -6.35 -4.91
N ALA A 40 -17.68 -6.17 -4.15
CA ALA A 40 -17.36 -7.12 -3.12
C ALA A 40 -18.65 -7.15 -2.32
N SER A 41 -19.33 -8.30 -2.34
CA SER A 41 -20.46 -8.57 -1.50
C SER A 41 -20.08 -8.24 -0.06
N ASP A 42 -20.29 -6.99 0.33
CA ASP A 42 -20.49 -6.48 1.68
C ASP A 42 -21.86 -7.00 2.15
N GLU A 43 -22.11 -8.31 2.01
CA GLU A 43 -22.86 -8.99 3.06
C GLU A 43 -21.94 -8.98 4.27
N GLU A 44 -21.88 -7.83 4.94
CA GLU A 44 -21.62 -7.62 6.36
C GLU A 44 -20.93 -8.82 7.02
N GLN A 45 -19.70 -9.15 6.57
CA GLN A 45 -18.96 -10.23 7.19
C GLN A 45 -18.62 -9.69 8.57
N PRO A 46 -19.11 -10.32 9.65
CA PRO A 46 -18.87 -9.82 11.00
C PRO A 46 -17.37 -9.65 11.16
N ALA A 47 -16.98 -8.47 11.68
CA ALA A 47 -15.58 -8.13 11.92
C ALA A 47 -14.92 -9.35 12.59
N ARG A 48 -14.04 -10.04 11.85
CA ARG A 48 -13.44 -11.27 12.37
C ARG A 48 -12.65 -10.89 13.61
N PRO A 49 -12.84 -11.58 14.75
CA PRO A 49 -12.05 -11.31 15.93
C PRO A 49 -10.58 -11.64 15.64
N CYS A 50 -9.67 -10.94 16.29
CA CYS A 50 -8.25 -11.19 16.16
C CYS A 50 -7.94 -12.64 16.50
N SER A 51 -7.26 -13.35 15.61
CA SER A 51 -6.90 -14.76 15.83
C SER A 51 -5.99 -14.98 17.04
N ARG A 52 -5.28 -13.93 17.48
CA ARG A 52 -4.33 -13.98 18.61
C ARG A 52 -4.97 -13.76 19.97
N CYS A 53 -5.91 -12.83 20.08
CA CYS A 53 -6.47 -12.42 21.38
C CYS A 53 -8.00 -12.45 21.44
N GLY A 54 -8.69 -12.69 20.32
CA GLY A 54 -10.15 -12.68 20.23
C GLY A 54 -10.79 -11.28 20.25
N GLY A 55 -9.99 -10.21 20.35
CA GLY A 55 -10.48 -8.82 20.37
C GLY A 55 -10.74 -8.25 18.98
N ASP A 56 -11.10 -6.98 18.92
CA ASP A 56 -11.44 -6.31 17.67
C ASP A 56 -10.22 -6.12 16.75
N LEU A 57 -10.46 -6.31 15.44
CA LEU A 57 -9.49 -6.00 14.39
C LEU A 57 -9.84 -4.66 13.76
N LEU A 58 -8.82 -3.81 13.56
CA LEU A 58 -8.95 -2.63 12.71
C LEU A 58 -8.84 -2.99 11.23
N LEU A 59 -8.03 -4.00 10.90
CA LEU A 59 -7.81 -4.39 9.53
C LEU A 59 -7.58 -5.89 9.41
N HIS A 60 -8.24 -6.49 8.41
CA HIS A 60 -7.99 -7.85 7.97
C HIS A 60 -7.70 -7.81 6.47
N TRP A 61 -6.46 -8.10 6.10
CA TRP A 61 -5.95 -7.84 4.76
C TRP A 61 -5.31 -9.07 4.14
N HIS A 62 -5.56 -9.31 2.85
CA HIS A 62 -4.83 -10.33 2.12
C HIS A 62 -3.47 -9.79 1.72
N GLY A 63 -2.40 -10.41 2.23
CA GLY A 63 -1.02 -10.04 1.93
C GLY A 63 -0.69 -10.09 0.43
N PRO A 64 0.52 -9.68 0.05
CA PRO A 64 0.94 -9.60 -1.35
C PRO A 64 0.60 -10.87 -2.13
N LEU A 65 0.18 -10.70 -3.40
CA LEU A 65 -0.13 -11.81 -4.30
C LEU A 65 0.96 -12.89 -4.20
N MET A 66 0.57 -14.16 -4.18
CA MET A 66 1.43 -15.35 -4.02
C MET A 66 1.88 -15.71 -2.59
N THR A 67 1.70 -14.86 -1.59
CA THR A 67 2.08 -15.22 -0.20
C THR A 67 1.04 -16.10 0.50
N GLY A 68 -0.24 -16.00 0.10
CA GLY A 68 -1.37 -16.69 0.75
C GLY A 68 -1.59 -16.27 2.21
N VAL A 69 -0.95 -15.18 2.64
CA VAL A 69 -0.93 -14.73 4.03
C VAL A 69 -2.09 -13.80 4.30
N TRP A 70 -2.90 -14.12 5.31
CA TRP A 70 -3.81 -13.16 5.92
C TRP A 70 -3.09 -12.35 7.01
N MET A 71 -3.23 -11.03 6.92
CA MET A 71 -2.61 -10.05 7.79
C MET A 71 -3.69 -9.41 8.65
N GLU A 72 -3.41 -9.26 9.94
CA GLU A 72 -4.32 -8.70 10.93
C GLU A 72 -3.65 -7.50 11.59
N LEU A 73 -4.37 -6.38 11.69
CA LEU A 73 -3.99 -5.24 12.52
C LEU A 73 -4.89 -5.23 13.75
N CYS A 74 -4.34 -5.64 14.90
CA CYS A 74 -5.04 -5.66 16.17
C CYS A 74 -4.44 -4.62 17.11
N PRO A 75 -5.22 -3.64 17.61
CA PRO A 75 -4.72 -2.64 18.56
C PRO A 75 -4.10 -3.25 19.81
N ALA A 76 -4.70 -4.31 20.35
CA ALA A 76 -4.19 -4.97 21.55
C ALA A 76 -2.87 -5.71 21.31
N CYS A 77 -2.74 -6.41 20.19
CA CYS A 77 -1.57 -7.24 19.93
C CYS A 77 -0.42 -6.46 19.26
N ASP A 78 -0.72 -5.46 18.42
CA ASP A 78 0.29 -4.84 17.56
C ASP A 78 0.74 -3.44 18.03
N ALA A 79 0.17 -2.88 19.10
CA ALA A 79 0.56 -1.55 19.60
C ALA A 79 2.04 -1.40 19.99
N HIS A 80 2.76 -2.50 20.19
CA HIS A 80 4.20 -2.51 20.48
C HIS A 80 5.08 -2.46 19.23
N ARG A 81 4.52 -2.71 18.05
CA ARG A 81 5.25 -2.73 16.78
C ARG A 81 5.21 -1.34 16.15
N PRO A 82 6.36 -0.72 15.79
CA PRO A 82 6.41 0.67 15.36
C PRO A 82 5.45 1.04 14.22
N ALA A 83 5.46 0.28 13.12
CA ALA A 83 4.64 0.62 11.95
C ALA A 83 3.16 0.35 12.22
N ALA A 84 2.84 -0.78 12.85
CA ALA A 84 1.47 -1.07 13.25
C ALA A 84 0.90 -0.03 14.22
N ARG A 85 1.68 0.41 15.21
CA ARG A 85 1.29 1.46 16.16
C ARG A 85 0.99 2.78 15.47
N ALA A 86 1.83 3.19 14.51
CA ALA A 86 1.59 4.40 13.72
C ALA A 86 0.27 4.29 12.94
N PHE A 87 0.01 3.13 12.33
CA PHE A 87 -1.21 2.91 11.57
C PHE A 87 -2.46 2.87 12.46
N ILE A 88 -2.40 2.20 13.62
CA ILE A 88 -3.46 2.22 14.64
C ILE A 88 -3.76 3.65 15.09
N GLY A 89 -2.72 4.46 15.33
CA GLY A 89 -2.85 5.86 15.71
C GLY A 89 -3.59 6.68 14.65
N TRP A 90 -3.18 6.55 13.39
CA TRP A 90 -3.84 7.19 12.26
C TRP A 90 -5.31 6.78 12.13
N HIS A 91 -5.64 5.50 12.32
CA HIS A 91 -7.02 5.01 12.20
C HIS A 91 -7.94 5.60 13.29
N HIS A 92 -7.41 5.82 14.50
CA HIS A 92 -8.18 6.42 15.59
C HIS A 92 -8.23 7.95 15.55
N ASP A 93 -7.45 8.59 14.68
CA ASP A 93 -7.45 10.04 14.51
C ASP A 93 -8.65 10.49 13.67
N ALA A 94 -9.42 11.44 14.22
CA ALA A 94 -10.59 12.02 13.57
C ALA A 94 -10.19 13.01 12.47
N ASP A 95 -9.03 13.64 12.60
CA ASP A 95 -8.47 14.61 11.65
C ASP A 95 -7.37 13.99 10.77
N ARG A 96 -7.38 12.65 10.65
CA ARG A 96 -6.37 11.88 9.94
C ARG A 96 -6.21 12.35 8.50
N ASP A 97 -4.96 12.49 8.06
CA ASP A 97 -4.63 12.83 6.68
C ASP A 97 -4.69 11.58 5.78
N PRO A 98 -5.60 11.51 4.79
CA PRO A 98 -5.67 10.40 3.84
C PRO A 98 -4.38 10.22 3.02
N ALA A 99 -3.61 11.29 2.80
CA ALA A 99 -2.37 11.22 2.02
C ALA A 99 -1.25 10.44 2.72
N ALA A 100 -1.35 10.25 4.05
CA ALA A 100 -0.41 9.44 4.82
C ALA A 100 -0.68 7.93 4.71
N LEU A 101 -1.90 7.52 4.33
CA LEU A 101 -2.32 6.12 4.30
C LEU A 101 -1.40 5.22 3.44
N PRO A 102 -0.99 5.60 2.21
CA PRO A 102 -0.16 4.73 1.38
C PRO A 102 1.14 4.33 2.09
N GLN A 103 1.83 5.29 2.73
CA GLN A 103 3.07 5.02 3.43
C GLN A 103 2.84 4.19 4.70
N LEU A 104 1.85 4.56 5.52
CA LEU A 104 1.51 3.83 6.74
C LEU A 104 1.15 2.37 6.45
N PHE A 105 0.39 2.14 5.39
CA PHE A 105 0.03 0.81 4.94
C PHE A 105 1.27 0.03 4.48
N GLU A 106 2.12 0.62 3.64
CA GLU A 106 3.32 -0.05 3.13
C GLU A 106 4.32 -0.41 4.24
N ASP A 107 4.48 0.47 5.23
CA ASP A 107 5.33 0.24 6.40
C ASP A 107 4.78 -0.91 7.25
N TRP A 108 3.47 -0.90 7.54
CA TRP A 108 2.82 -1.98 8.29
C TRP A 108 2.84 -3.31 7.53
N GLU A 109 2.59 -3.30 6.23
CA GLU A 109 2.64 -4.48 5.37
C GLU A 109 4.06 -5.07 5.42
N THR A 110 5.08 -4.23 5.22
CA THR A 110 6.49 -4.61 5.24
C THR A 110 6.89 -5.18 6.61
N GLU A 111 6.56 -4.50 7.71
CA GLU A 111 6.87 -4.94 9.07
C GLU A 111 6.21 -6.30 9.39
N THR A 112 4.97 -6.49 8.95
CA THR A 112 4.22 -7.74 9.19
C THR A 112 4.76 -8.89 8.36
N MET A 113 5.18 -8.63 7.12
CA MET A 113 5.83 -9.63 6.28
C MET A 113 7.22 -10.00 6.83
N HIS A 114 7.99 -9.01 7.30
CA HIS A 114 9.29 -9.22 7.93
C HIS A 114 9.19 -10.11 9.18
N ALA A 115 8.20 -9.88 10.03
CA ALA A 115 7.93 -10.74 11.19
C ALA A 115 7.61 -12.20 10.83
N ARG A 116 7.16 -12.45 9.59
CA ARG A 116 6.88 -13.78 9.04
C ARG A 116 8.03 -14.36 8.21
N GLY A 117 9.21 -13.74 8.25
CA GLY A 117 10.40 -14.18 7.52
C GLY A 117 10.45 -13.76 6.05
N TRP A 118 9.55 -12.89 5.61
CA TRP A 118 9.53 -12.37 4.24
C TRP A 118 10.15 -10.98 4.18
N THR A 119 11.06 -10.77 3.24
CA THR A 119 11.63 -9.44 3.00
C THR A 119 11.23 -8.98 1.60
N ARG A 120 10.84 -7.71 1.48
CA ARG A 120 10.56 -7.10 0.18
C ARG A 120 11.82 -7.11 -0.66
N ALA A 121 11.75 -7.56 -1.90
CA ALA A 121 12.87 -7.43 -2.82
C ALA A 121 13.16 -5.94 -3.04
N ALA A 122 14.43 -5.54 -2.96
CA ALA A 122 14.82 -4.20 -3.40
C ALA A 122 14.46 -4.05 -4.87
N PRO A 123 13.98 -2.86 -5.31
CA PRO A 123 13.77 -2.62 -6.72
C PRO A 123 15.08 -2.89 -7.48
N PRO A 124 15.02 -3.51 -8.67
CA PRO A 124 16.21 -3.70 -9.47
C PRO A 124 16.88 -2.35 -9.71
N ALA A 125 18.21 -2.31 -9.61
CA ALA A 125 18.97 -1.10 -9.87
C ALA A 125 18.59 -0.56 -11.25
N PRO A 126 18.42 0.78 -11.39
CA PRO A 126 18.17 1.36 -12.70
C PRO A 126 19.30 0.93 -13.66
N PRO A 127 18.98 0.64 -14.93
CA PRO A 127 19.99 0.29 -15.90
C PRO A 127 21.04 1.40 -15.96
N PRO A 128 22.33 1.06 -16.14
CA PRO A 128 23.39 2.06 -16.25
C PRO A 128 23.03 3.04 -17.38
N SER A 129 23.16 4.33 -17.11
CA SER A 129 22.92 5.36 -18.13
C SER A 129 23.82 5.08 -19.35
N PRO A 130 23.31 5.27 -20.58
CA PRO A 130 24.13 5.10 -21.77
C PRO A 130 25.34 6.04 -21.69
N PRO A 131 26.53 5.60 -22.13
CA PRO A 131 27.71 6.45 -22.13
C PRO A 131 27.45 7.70 -22.97
N THR A 132 27.83 8.86 -22.43
CA THR A 132 27.76 10.14 -23.14
C THR A 132 28.48 10.00 -24.48
N PRO A 133 27.85 10.35 -25.62
CA PRO A 133 28.51 10.30 -26.91
C PRO A 133 29.76 11.17 -26.90
N SER A 134 30.93 10.58 -27.16
CA SER A 134 32.19 11.32 -27.33
C SER A 134 32.02 12.37 -28.42
N GLY A 135 32.29 13.62 -28.07
CA GLY A 135 31.97 14.80 -28.86
C GLY A 135 32.44 14.74 -30.31
N LEU A 136 31.58 15.23 -31.21
CA LEU A 136 31.95 15.59 -32.57
C LEU A 136 33.00 16.70 -32.52
N THR A 137 34.25 16.37 -32.81
CA THR A 137 35.27 17.36 -33.14
C THR A 137 34.79 18.18 -34.35
N PRO A 138 34.73 19.52 -34.27
CA PRO A 138 34.51 20.34 -35.44
C PRO A 138 35.78 20.33 -36.29
N ARG A 139 35.74 19.70 -37.47
CA ARG A 139 36.81 19.84 -38.46
C ARG A 139 36.62 21.19 -39.17
N GLY A 140 37.54 22.12 -38.88
CA GLY A 140 37.62 23.43 -39.50
C GLY A 140 37.85 23.36 -41.01
N ARG A 141 37.29 24.34 -41.72
CA ARG A 141 37.62 24.66 -43.11
C ARG A 141 38.94 25.44 -43.13
N GLY A 142 39.93 24.91 -43.84
CA GLY A 142 41.09 25.63 -44.34
C GLY A 142 41.24 25.29 -45.82
#